data_AF-A0AAD9KTJ7-F1
#
_entry.id   AF-A0AAD9KTJ7-F1
#
_cell.length_a   1.000
_cell.length_b   1.000
_cell.length_c   1.000
_cell.angle_alpha   90.00
_cell.angle_beta   90.00
_cell.angle_gamma   90.00
#
_symmetry.space_group_name_H-M   'P 1'
#
loop_
_entity.id
_entity.type
_entity.pdbx_description
1 polymer ?
#
loop_
_entity_poly.entity_id
_entity_poly.type
_entity_poly.pdbx_seq_one_letter_code
_entity_poly.pdbx_strand_id
1 'polypeptide(L)'
;MPLSLDPTSMASKGSVIAKIVGNNVLEKTAYVQRIPMYVYEETVNGKKLTEIINTQHENIKYLPGTRLPDNIVAVSDVVAAARGADILIFVVPHQFVKSICRQLKGAIKPDAMAISLIKGLDVSEQGLNLISNVIHKLLDIDCAVLMGANIAPEVARENYCEATIGCSDLEHGKILKDLFQTSYFRITVVDDVQTVEMCGALKTILFVASLIADGMEMIANTKAAIVRLGFIEIVHFTQHFFPPLTLPVWFVTSFDTTTRVNIVALGAGFIDGLQFGDNTKAAVIRLGLMEMVKFADDNFKNSHIETFLESCGVADLVTTCYCGRNKRIAEAFVNSGKTIKQLETEMLNGQKLQGPPTAAEVYTILKQNKMENK
;
A
#
# COMPACT_ATOMS: atom_id res chain seq x y z
N MET A 1 -9.32 -23.93 -13.44
CA MET A 1 -9.22 -23.51 -12.03
C MET A 1 -10.39 -22.62 -11.65
N PRO A 2 -11.33 -23.06 -10.78
CA PRO A 2 -12.22 -22.15 -10.06
C PRO A 2 -11.47 -21.02 -9.37
N LEU A 3 -11.87 -19.79 -9.66
CA LEU A 3 -11.30 -18.58 -9.08
C LEU A 3 -12.29 -18.00 -8.08
N SER A 4 -11.84 -17.59 -6.90
CA SER A 4 -12.62 -16.73 -6.02
C SER A 4 -11.85 -15.44 -5.78
N LEU A 5 -12.49 -14.33 -6.15
CA LEU A 5 -12.09 -13.04 -5.65
C LEU A 5 -12.72 -12.94 -4.25
N ASP A 6 -11.89 -12.82 -3.22
CA ASP A 6 -12.34 -12.30 -1.92
C ASP A 6 -11.90 -10.82 -1.77
N PRO A 7 -12.57 -9.88 -2.44
CA PRO A 7 -12.42 -8.48 -2.12
C PRO A 7 -13.44 -8.15 -1.05
N THR A 8 -13.13 -8.51 0.18
CA THR A 8 -13.55 -7.74 1.35
C THR A 8 -12.97 -6.29 1.33
N SER A 9 -12.72 -5.66 0.17
CA SER A 9 -12.63 -4.20 0.06
C SER A 9 -13.84 -3.65 -0.69
N MET A 10 -14.66 -3.01 0.12
CA MET A 10 -15.32 -1.74 -0.10
C MET A 10 -14.40 -0.66 -0.73
N ALA A 11 -13.59 -0.96 -1.75
CA ALA A 11 -12.63 -0.02 -2.34
C ALA A 11 -12.45 -0.21 -3.84
N SER A 12 -12.23 0.92 -4.53
CA SER A 12 -11.99 1.03 -5.97
C SER A 12 -10.99 0.00 -6.53
N LYS A 13 -9.98 -0.41 -5.76
CA LYS A 13 -8.99 -1.43 -6.17
C LYS A 13 -9.59 -2.82 -6.35
N GLY A 14 -10.48 -3.28 -5.46
CA GLY A 14 -11.10 -4.60 -5.57
C GLY A 14 -11.90 -4.74 -6.86
N SER A 15 -12.69 -3.72 -7.21
CA SER A 15 -13.48 -3.70 -8.45
C SER A 15 -12.62 -3.58 -9.71
N VAL A 16 -11.52 -2.82 -9.68
CA VAL A 16 -10.56 -2.78 -10.81
C VAL A 16 -9.94 -4.15 -11.06
N ILE A 17 -9.54 -4.83 -10.00
CA ILE A 17 -8.93 -6.15 -10.11
C ILE A 17 -9.96 -7.17 -10.60
N ALA A 18 -11.19 -7.11 -10.11
CA ALA A 18 -12.29 -7.90 -10.64
C ALA A 18 -12.52 -7.65 -12.15
N LYS A 19 -12.43 -6.39 -12.61
CA LYS A 19 -12.51 -6.06 -14.05
C LYS A 19 -11.40 -6.75 -14.85
N ILE A 20 -10.15 -6.61 -14.42
CA ILE A 20 -8.98 -7.20 -15.09
C ILE A 20 -9.11 -8.72 -15.18
N VAL A 21 -9.33 -9.35 -14.02
CA VAL A 21 -9.41 -10.80 -13.90
C VAL A 21 -10.62 -11.34 -14.67
N GLY A 22 -11.78 -10.68 -14.56
CA GLY A 22 -12.99 -11.04 -15.29
C GLY A 22 -12.78 -11.06 -16.80
N ASN A 23 -12.14 -10.01 -17.35
CA ASN A 23 -11.81 -9.92 -18.77
C ASN A 23 -10.81 -11.00 -19.19
N ASN A 24 -9.72 -11.17 -18.43
CA ASN A 24 -8.67 -12.13 -18.78
C ASN A 24 -9.17 -13.57 -18.78
N VAL A 25 -10.10 -13.91 -17.88
CA VAL A 25 -10.69 -15.25 -17.80
C VAL A 25 -11.61 -15.55 -19.00
N LEU A 26 -12.29 -14.55 -19.57
CA LEU A 26 -13.15 -14.73 -20.76
C LEU A 26 -12.37 -15.23 -21.97
N GLU A 27 -11.09 -14.86 -22.07
CA GLU A 27 -10.22 -15.26 -23.17
C GLU A 27 -9.53 -16.62 -22.93
N LYS A 28 -9.75 -17.24 -21.76
CA LYS A 28 -8.96 -18.39 -21.29
C LYS A 28 -9.83 -19.56 -20.86
N THR A 29 -9.68 -20.67 -21.59
CA THR A 29 -10.42 -21.93 -21.33
C THR A 29 -9.96 -22.66 -20.06
N ALA A 30 -8.77 -22.37 -19.55
CA ALA A 30 -8.22 -22.98 -18.34
C ALA A 30 -8.92 -22.52 -17.04
N TYR A 31 -9.68 -21.43 -17.08
CA TYR A 31 -10.33 -20.83 -15.91
C TYR A 31 -11.84 -21.00 -15.94
N VAL A 32 -12.45 -21.13 -14.75
CA VAL A 32 -13.90 -21.10 -14.63
C VAL A 32 -14.38 -19.70 -14.97
N GLN A 33 -15.35 -19.63 -15.87
CA GLN A 33 -15.81 -18.35 -16.41
C GLN A 33 -16.49 -17.51 -15.34
N ARG A 34 -17.32 -18.11 -14.49
CA ARG A 34 -18.02 -17.41 -13.40
C ARG A 34 -17.08 -17.19 -12.21
N ILE A 35 -16.84 -15.93 -11.87
CA ILE A 35 -15.94 -15.53 -10.79
C ILE A 35 -16.75 -14.92 -9.64
N PRO A 36 -16.92 -15.63 -8.52
CA PRO A 36 -17.49 -15.06 -7.31
C PRO A 36 -16.58 -13.93 -6.80
N MET A 37 -17.22 -12.82 -6.46
CA MET A 37 -16.62 -11.65 -5.85
C MET A 37 -17.32 -11.43 -4.52
N TYR A 38 -16.63 -11.70 -3.41
CA TYR A 38 -17.18 -11.33 -2.11
C TYR A 38 -17.42 -9.82 -2.02
N VAL A 39 -18.60 -9.39 -1.56
CA VAL A 39 -18.95 -7.98 -1.35
C VAL A 39 -19.64 -7.87 0.01
N TYR A 40 -19.04 -7.10 0.92
CA TYR A 40 -19.69 -6.77 2.19
C TYR A 40 -21.04 -6.08 1.91
N GLU A 41 -22.12 -6.62 2.49
CA GLU A 41 -23.46 -6.19 2.15
C GLU A 41 -23.74 -4.78 2.67
N GLU A 42 -24.11 -3.88 1.76
CA GLU A 42 -24.47 -2.50 2.06
C GLU A 42 -25.73 -2.11 1.28
N THR A 43 -26.51 -1.19 1.84
CA THR A 43 -27.66 -0.61 1.14
C THR A 43 -27.23 0.70 0.45
N VAL A 44 -27.36 0.75 -0.88
CA VAL A 44 -27.11 1.95 -1.69
C VAL A 44 -28.39 2.26 -2.47
N ASN A 45 -28.89 3.49 -2.35
CA ASN A 45 -30.15 3.91 -2.99
C ASN A 45 -31.34 2.96 -2.72
N GLY A 46 -31.40 2.41 -1.51
CA GLY A 46 -32.47 1.48 -1.09
C GLY A 46 -32.36 0.04 -1.61
N LYS A 47 -31.28 -0.31 -2.33
CA LYS A 47 -31.02 -1.68 -2.82
C LYS A 47 -29.72 -2.22 -2.24
N LYS A 48 -29.61 -3.55 -2.20
CA LYS A 48 -28.37 -4.23 -1.81
C LYS A 48 -27.27 -3.98 -2.85
N LEU A 49 -26.06 -3.69 -2.39
CA LEU A 49 -24.92 -3.43 -3.28
C LEU A 49 -24.60 -4.66 -4.15
N THR A 50 -24.74 -5.87 -3.60
CA THR A 50 -24.60 -7.12 -4.37
C THR A 50 -25.59 -7.20 -5.53
N GLU A 51 -26.86 -6.85 -5.30
CA GLU A 51 -27.90 -6.81 -6.33
C GLU A 51 -27.60 -5.75 -7.40
N ILE A 52 -27.14 -4.56 -6.99
CA ILE A 52 -26.75 -3.50 -7.92
C ILE A 52 -25.60 -3.97 -8.82
N ILE A 53 -24.54 -4.55 -8.24
CA ILE A 53 -23.40 -5.04 -9.02
C ILE A 53 -23.83 -6.15 -9.97
N ASN A 54 -24.67 -7.10 -9.52
CA ASN A 54 -25.11 -8.21 -10.35
C ASN A 54 -26.10 -7.80 -11.47
N THR A 55 -26.83 -6.70 -11.32
CA THR A 55 -27.84 -6.24 -12.30
C THR A 55 -27.32 -5.16 -13.24
N GLN A 56 -26.48 -4.25 -12.73
CA GLN A 56 -25.94 -3.13 -13.48
C GLN A 56 -24.52 -3.39 -13.97
N HIS A 57 -23.87 -4.45 -13.46
CA HIS A 57 -22.46 -4.75 -13.71
C HIS A 57 -21.57 -3.54 -13.40
N GLU A 58 -21.85 -2.82 -12.31
CA GLU A 58 -21.12 -1.63 -11.90
C GLU A 58 -21.10 -1.52 -10.38
N ASN A 59 -19.94 -1.19 -9.82
CA ASN A 59 -19.83 -0.81 -8.41
C ASN A 59 -20.02 0.71 -8.27
N ILE A 60 -21.28 1.16 -8.30
CA ILE A 60 -21.65 2.59 -8.32
C ILE A 60 -21.12 3.39 -7.11
N LYS A 61 -20.79 2.72 -6.00
CA LYS A 61 -20.31 3.37 -4.78
C LYS A 61 -18.79 3.57 -4.81
N TYR A 62 -18.04 2.54 -5.22
CA TYR A 62 -16.58 2.52 -5.07
C TYR A 62 -15.80 2.69 -6.38
N LEU A 63 -16.43 2.42 -7.53
CA LEU A 63 -15.83 2.61 -8.85
C LEU A 63 -16.89 3.07 -9.88
N PRO A 64 -17.50 4.25 -9.67
CA PRO A 64 -18.55 4.76 -10.55
C PRO A 64 -18.02 4.99 -11.97
N GLY A 65 -18.87 4.70 -12.96
CA GLY A 65 -18.59 4.84 -14.40
C GLY A 65 -17.74 3.72 -15.01
N THR A 66 -17.45 2.65 -14.26
CA THR A 66 -16.68 1.50 -14.77
C THR A 66 -17.52 0.23 -14.78
N ARG A 67 -17.79 -0.29 -15.98
CA ARG A 67 -18.48 -1.57 -16.17
C ARG A 67 -17.57 -2.74 -15.80
N LEU A 68 -18.08 -3.63 -14.96
CA LEU A 68 -17.50 -4.93 -14.65
C LEU A 68 -17.94 -5.97 -15.69
N PRO A 69 -17.13 -6.99 -15.95
CA PRO A 69 -17.50 -8.10 -16.82
C PRO A 69 -18.69 -8.91 -16.28
N ASP A 70 -19.53 -9.43 -17.17
CA ASP A 70 -20.79 -10.11 -16.80
C ASP A 70 -20.57 -11.41 -16.01
N ASN A 71 -19.36 -11.96 -16.12
CA ASN A 71 -18.94 -13.15 -15.43
C ASN A 71 -18.45 -12.91 -13.99
N ILE A 72 -18.35 -11.64 -13.56
CA ILE A 72 -18.15 -11.27 -12.15
C ILE A 72 -19.48 -11.31 -11.41
N VAL A 73 -19.55 -12.10 -10.33
CA VAL A 73 -20.77 -12.27 -9.54
C VAL A 73 -20.55 -11.85 -8.10
N ALA A 74 -21.21 -10.79 -7.67
CA ALA A 74 -21.17 -10.31 -6.30
C ALA A 74 -21.90 -11.27 -5.35
N VAL A 75 -21.24 -11.67 -4.26
CA VAL A 75 -21.74 -12.60 -3.24
C VAL A 75 -21.48 -12.00 -1.85
N SER A 76 -22.48 -11.97 -0.96
CA SER A 76 -22.32 -11.38 0.38
C SER A 76 -21.86 -12.33 1.48
N ASP A 77 -21.73 -13.62 1.17
CA ASP A 77 -21.17 -14.62 2.07
C ASP A 77 -19.75 -15.02 1.62
N VAL A 78 -18.76 -14.80 2.48
CA VAL A 78 -17.34 -14.97 2.15
C VAL A 78 -16.97 -16.43 1.94
N VAL A 79 -17.60 -17.32 2.72
CA VAL A 79 -17.40 -18.77 2.60
C VAL A 79 -17.99 -19.30 1.30
N ALA A 80 -19.16 -18.83 0.91
CA ALA A 80 -19.79 -19.17 -0.36
C ALA A 80 -19.00 -18.65 -1.56
N ALA A 81 -18.42 -17.45 -1.45
CA ALA A 81 -17.55 -16.90 -2.48
C ALA A 81 -16.28 -17.74 -2.64
N ALA A 82 -15.65 -18.17 -1.54
CA ALA A 82 -14.40 -18.93 -1.54
C ALA A 82 -14.55 -20.44 -1.81
N ARG A 83 -15.79 -20.96 -1.76
CA ARG A 83 -16.04 -22.41 -1.84
C ARG A 83 -15.54 -22.99 -3.16
N GLY A 84 -14.60 -23.92 -3.05
CA GLY A 84 -14.03 -24.63 -4.19
C GLY A 84 -13.07 -23.80 -5.04
N ALA A 85 -12.61 -22.65 -4.56
CA ALA A 85 -11.62 -21.82 -5.25
C ALA A 85 -10.21 -22.45 -5.18
N ASP A 86 -9.51 -22.44 -6.32
CA ASP A 86 -8.07 -22.76 -6.41
C ASP A 86 -7.20 -21.53 -6.17
N ILE A 87 -7.71 -20.33 -6.48
CA ILE A 87 -7.00 -19.06 -6.29
C ILE A 87 -7.91 -18.13 -5.50
N LEU A 88 -7.39 -17.64 -4.36
CA LEU A 88 -8.03 -16.67 -3.48
C LEU A 88 -7.32 -15.32 -3.61
N ILE A 89 -8.03 -14.32 -4.13
CA ILE A 89 -7.46 -12.97 -4.31
C ILE A 89 -7.95 -12.06 -3.20
N PHE A 90 -7.05 -11.72 -2.27
CA PHE A 90 -7.32 -10.84 -1.14
C PHE A 90 -7.09 -9.38 -1.52
N VAL A 91 -8.17 -8.63 -1.67
CA VAL A 91 -8.13 -7.18 -1.87
C VAL A 91 -9.00 -6.53 -0.81
N VAL A 92 -8.49 -6.41 0.41
CA VAL A 92 -9.26 -6.01 1.60
C VAL A 92 -8.49 -4.98 2.43
N PRO A 93 -9.16 -4.09 3.19
CA PRO A 93 -8.46 -3.31 4.22
C PRO A 93 -7.80 -4.27 5.23
N HIS A 94 -6.53 -4.03 5.57
CA HIS A 94 -5.72 -4.96 6.36
C HIS A 94 -6.39 -5.35 7.70
N GLN A 95 -7.16 -4.45 8.31
CA GLN A 95 -7.84 -4.68 9.59
C GLN A 95 -8.88 -5.82 9.54
N PHE A 96 -9.41 -6.14 8.36
CA PHE A 96 -10.43 -7.19 8.20
C PHE A 96 -9.84 -8.57 7.91
N VAL A 97 -8.58 -8.67 7.47
CA VAL A 97 -7.93 -9.91 7.01
C VAL A 97 -8.08 -11.04 8.04
N LYS A 98 -7.78 -10.76 9.31
CA LYS A 98 -7.89 -11.76 10.39
C LYS A 98 -9.30 -12.28 10.56
N SER A 99 -10.32 -11.43 10.42
CA SER A 99 -11.72 -11.82 10.55
C SER A 99 -12.16 -12.72 9.40
N ILE A 100 -11.76 -12.38 8.18
CA ILE A 100 -12.04 -13.14 6.96
C ILE A 100 -11.35 -14.50 7.02
N CYS A 101 -10.06 -14.52 7.33
CA CYS A 101 -9.29 -15.78 7.39
C CYS A 101 -9.88 -16.73 8.44
N ARG A 102 -10.40 -16.23 9.57
CA ARG A 102 -11.10 -17.07 10.55
C ARG A 102 -12.39 -17.68 10.01
N GLN A 103 -13.14 -16.96 9.18
CA GLN A 103 -14.36 -17.49 8.55
C GLN A 103 -14.03 -18.51 7.46
N LEU A 104 -12.95 -18.29 6.71
CA LEU A 104 -12.49 -19.18 5.63
C LEU A 104 -11.80 -20.44 6.14
N LYS A 105 -11.35 -20.46 7.40
CA LYS A 105 -10.63 -21.60 7.98
C LYS A 105 -11.47 -22.88 7.89
N GLY A 106 -10.93 -23.88 7.19
CA GLY A 106 -11.60 -25.17 6.96
C GLY A 106 -12.69 -25.17 5.89
N ALA A 107 -12.88 -24.05 5.18
CA ALA A 107 -13.87 -23.92 4.11
C ALA A 107 -13.26 -23.71 2.71
N ILE A 108 -11.93 -23.66 2.62
CA ILE A 108 -11.15 -23.52 1.38
C ILE A 108 -10.51 -24.84 0.98
N LYS A 109 -10.05 -24.95 -0.28
CA LYS A 109 -9.31 -26.14 -0.72
C LYS A 109 -7.92 -26.14 -0.07
N PRO A 110 -7.39 -27.30 0.37
CA PRO A 110 -6.04 -27.39 0.95
C PRO A 110 -4.92 -27.05 -0.05
N ASP A 111 -5.16 -27.21 -1.34
CA ASP A 111 -4.23 -26.92 -2.44
C ASP A 111 -4.50 -25.54 -3.08
N ALA A 112 -5.35 -24.70 -2.46
CA ALA A 112 -5.59 -23.36 -2.95
C ALA A 112 -4.34 -22.49 -2.75
N MET A 113 -4.11 -21.54 -3.66
CA MET A 113 -3.14 -20.47 -3.51
C MET A 113 -3.84 -19.15 -3.19
N ALA A 114 -3.18 -18.29 -2.41
CA ALA A 114 -3.64 -16.94 -2.17
C ALA A 114 -2.75 -15.91 -2.87
N ILE A 115 -3.33 -14.76 -3.21
CA ILE A 115 -2.57 -13.55 -3.55
C ILE A 115 -3.14 -12.33 -2.83
N SER A 116 -2.29 -11.57 -2.15
CA SER A 116 -2.65 -10.36 -1.41
C SER A 116 -2.26 -9.09 -2.17
N LEU A 117 -3.23 -8.19 -2.36
CA LEU A 117 -3.02 -6.84 -2.89
C LEU A 117 -3.11 -5.78 -1.79
N ILE A 118 -2.97 -6.22 -0.54
CA ILE A 118 -3.23 -5.43 0.66
C ILE A 118 -1.97 -4.66 1.02
N LYS A 119 -2.06 -3.33 0.95
CA LYS A 119 -0.98 -2.44 1.35
C LYS A 119 -1.13 -2.13 2.84
N GLY A 120 -0.33 -2.79 3.68
CA GLY A 120 -0.38 -2.62 5.12
C GLY A 120 0.46 -3.66 5.85
N LEU A 121 0.55 -3.52 7.17
CA LEU A 121 1.25 -4.44 8.06
C LEU A 121 0.29 -4.87 9.17
N ASP A 122 0.51 -6.06 9.71
CA ASP A 122 -0.14 -6.48 10.94
C ASP A 122 0.79 -6.25 12.12
N VAL A 123 0.43 -5.33 13.00
CA VAL A 123 1.24 -4.98 14.17
C VAL A 123 0.56 -5.50 15.43
N SER A 124 1.33 -6.25 16.22
CA SER A 124 0.88 -6.86 17.46
C SER A 124 1.94 -6.69 18.55
N GLU A 125 1.60 -7.07 19.79
CA GLU A 125 2.57 -7.13 20.88
C GLU A 125 3.75 -8.09 20.60
N GLN A 126 3.57 -9.03 19.66
CA GLN A 126 4.58 -10.00 19.24
C GLN A 126 5.49 -9.47 18.11
N GLY A 127 5.27 -8.23 17.67
CA GLY A 127 6.04 -7.58 16.61
C GLY A 127 5.26 -7.42 15.31
N LEU A 128 6.02 -7.07 14.26
CA LEU A 128 5.54 -6.79 12.91
C LEU A 128 5.35 -8.11 12.13
N ASN A 129 4.18 -8.27 11.51
CA ASN A 129 3.91 -9.35 10.57
C ASN A 129 3.44 -8.78 9.23
N LEU A 130 3.89 -9.42 8.15
CA LEU A 130 3.35 -9.20 6.82
C LEU A 130 1.95 -9.81 6.69
N ILE A 131 1.09 -9.22 5.87
CA ILE A 131 -0.29 -9.70 5.68
C ILE A 131 -0.28 -11.05 4.96
N SER A 132 0.63 -11.27 4.01
CA SER A 132 0.84 -12.60 3.40
C SER A 132 1.13 -13.67 4.45
N ASN A 133 2.01 -13.38 5.43
CA ASN A 133 2.34 -14.28 6.53
C ASN A 133 1.14 -14.51 7.45
N VAL A 134 0.29 -13.51 7.67
CA VAL A 134 -0.95 -13.67 8.44
C VAL A 134 -1.93 -14.59 7.72
N ILE A 135 -2.10 -14.43 6.40
CA ILE A 135 -2.95 -15.30 5.58
C ILE A 135 -2.42 -16.73 5.62
N HIS A 136 -1.12 -16.92 5.37
CA HIS A 136 -0.45 -18.22 5.42
C HIS A 136 -0.66 -18.93 6.77
N LYS A 137 -0.38 -18.25 7.89
CA LYS A 137 -0.54 -18.82 9.24
C LYS A 137 -1.99 -19.19 9.59
N LEU A 138 -2.98 -18.46 9.07
CA LEU A 138 -4.38 -18.67 9.43
C LEU A 138 -5.08 -19.70 8.54
N LEU A 139 -4.68 -19.79 7.27
CA LEU A 139 -5.34 -20.61 6.24
C LEU A 139 -4.52 -21.82 5.81
N ASP A 140 -3.24 -21.91 6.18
CA ASP A 140 -2.33 -23.01 5.82
C ASP A 140 -2.16 -23.17 4.29
N ILE A 141 -2.04 -22.04 3.59
CA ILE A 141 -1.84 -21.96 2.14
C ILE A 141 -0.75 -20.95 1.80
N ASP A 142 -0.09 -21.12 0.66
CA ASP A 142 0.89 -20.15 0.16
C ASP A 142 0.20 -18.85 -0.26
N CYS A 143 0.85 -17.72 0.04
CA CYS A 143 0.32 -16.40 -0.27
C CYS A 143 1.35 -15.57 -1.04
N ALA A 144 1.09 -15.36 -2.33
CA ALA A 144 1.79 -14.39 -3.14
C ALA A 144 1.31 -12.96 -2.82
N VAL A 145 2.02 -11.96 -3.30
CA VAL A 145 1.65 -10.55 -3.13
C VAL A 145 1.71 -9.81 -4.45
N LEU A 146 0.86 -8.82 -4.65
CA LEU A 146 0.92 -7.92 -5.82
C LEU A 146 0.92 -6.47 -5.37
N MET A 147 2.04 -5.79 -5.60
CA MET A 147 2.25 -4.38 -5.29
C MET A 147 2.67 -3.61 -6.54
N GLY A 148 2.56 -2.28 -6.52
CA GLY A 148 2.89 -1.46 -7.70
C GLY A 148 2.20 -0.11 -7.74
N ALA A 149 2.65 0.71 -8.68
CA ALA A 149 2.10 2.04 -8.98
C ALA A 149 0.72 1.96 -9.67
N ASN A 150 -0.30 1.56 -8.91
CA ASN A 150 -1.61 1.19 -9.44
C ASN A 150 -2.77 2.04 -8.87
N ILE A 151 -2.94 3.25 -9.41
CA ILE A 151 -4.05 4.15 -9.04
C ILE A 151 -5.34 3.63 -9.65
N ALA A 152 -6.26 3.15 -8.81
CA ALA A 152 -7.46 2.44 -9.27
C ALA A 152 -8.27 3.16 -10.37
N PRO A 153 -8.61 4.46 -10.28
CA PRO A 153 -9.29 5.15 -11.36
C PRO A 153 -8.54 5.20 -12.71
N GLU A 154 -7.20 5.18 -12.69
CA GLU A 154 -6.40 5.18 -13.92
C GLU A 154 -6.35 3.78 -14.54
N VAL A 155 -6.15 2.76 -13.71
CA VAL A 155 -6.21 1.36 -14.14
C VAL A 155 -7.61 1.00 -14.67
N ALA A 156 -8.67 1.54 -14.05
CA ALA A 156 -10.05 1.36 -14.52
C ALA A 156 -10.28 1.91 -15.93
N ARG A 157 -9.60 3.03 -16.26
CA ARG A 157 -9.61 3.68 -17.58
C ARG A 157 -8.62 3.06 -18.57
N GLU A 158 -7.97 1.97 -18.19
CA GLU A 158 -7.04 1.24 -19.05
C GLU A 158 -5.80 2.07 -19.40
N ASN A 159 -5.43 3.02 -18.52
CA ASN A 159 -4.15 3.69 -18.61
C ASN A 159 -3.03 2.73 -18.22
N TYR A 160 -1.90 2.83 -18.94
CA TYR A 160 -0.73 2.01 -18.67
C TYR A 160 -0.25 2.14 -17.23
N CYS A 161 -0.04 1.00 -16.57
CA CYS A 161 0.66 0.89 -15.31
C CYS A 161 1.30 -0.48 -15.15
N GLU A 162 2.20 -0.58 -14.18
CA GLU A 162 2.98 -1.77 -13.92
C GLU A 162 2.74 -2.25 -12.49
N ALA A 163 2.83 -3.54 -12.27
CA ALA A 163 2.82 -4.14 -10.93
C ALA A 163 3.80 -5.31 -10.86
N THR A 164 4.22 -5.58 -9.63
CA THR A 164 5.18 -6.63 -9.29
C THR A 164 4.46 -7.66 -8.42
N ILE A 165 4.54 -8.93 -8.84
CA ILE A 165 4.10 -10.07 -8.06
C ILE A 165 5.32 -10.66 -7.36
N GLY A 166 5.27 -10.71 -6.03
CA GLY A 166 6.21 -11.47 -5.21
C GLY A 166 5.61 -12.85 -4.91
N CYS A 167 6.32 -13.93 -5.21
CA CYS A 167 5.88 -15.30 -4.94
C CYS A 167 7.08 -16.21 -4.66
N SER A 168 6.92 -17.19 -3.75
CA SER A 168 7.93 -18.21 -3.47
C SER A 168 7.94 -19.36 -4.49
N ASP A 169 6.82 -19.58 -5.18
CA ASP A 169 6.69 -20.57 -6.26
C ASP A 169 6.53 -19.83 -7.59
N LEU A 170 7.54 -19.94 -8.47
CA LEU A 170 7.55 -19.31 -9.78
C LEU A 170 6.51 -19.89 -10.75
N GLU A 171 6.06 -21.14 -10.56
CA GLU A 171 4.95 -21.70 -11.35
C GLU A 171 3.62 -21.04 -10.94
N HIS A 172 3.39 -20.85 -9.64
CA HIS A 172 2.28 -20.01 -9.17
C HIS A 172 2.41 -18.58 -9.70
N GLY A 173 3.62 -18.01 -9.69
CA GLY A 173 3.93 -16.70 -10.26
C GLY A 173 3.52 -16.57 -11.74
N LYS A 174 3.77 -17.61 -12.57
CA LYS A 174 3.34 -17.63 -13.97
C LYS A 174 1.83 -17.65 -14.13
N ILE A 175 1.12 -18.47 -13.33
CA ILE A 175 -0.35 -18.54 -13.32
C ILE A 175 -0.94 -17.17 -12.93
N LEU A 176 -0.40 -16.55 -11.88
CA LEU A 176 -0.86 -15.24 -11.42
C LEU A 176 -0.54 -14.15 -12.44
N LYS A 177 0.65 -14.15 -13.03
CA LYS A 177 1.01 -13.23 -14.12
C LYS A 177 0.04 -13.34 -15.29
N ASP A 178 -0.25 -14.56 -15.72
CA ASP A 178 -1.23 -14.79 -16.77
C ASP A 178 -2.59 -14.23 -16.36
N LEU A 179 -3.04 -14.49 -15.13
CA LEU A 179 -4.32 -14.01 -14.62
C LEU A 179 -4.47 -12.48 -14.57
N PHE A 180 -3.41 -11.75 -14.20
CA PHE A 180 -3.48 -10.29 -14.02
C PHE A 180 -3.00 -9.49 -15.24
N GLN A 181 -2.12 -10.02 -16.07
CA GLN A 181 -1.49 -9.20 -17.13
C GLN A 181 -2.48 -8.81 -18.23
N THR A 182 -2.44 -7.54 -18.63
CA THR A 182 -3.16 -7.00 -19.80
C THR A 182 -2.22 -6.12 -20.64
N SER A 183 -2.71 -5.55 -21.74
CA SER A 183 -1.96 -4.57 -22.55
C SER A 183 -1.63 -3.27 -21.79
N TYR A 184 -2.40 -2.94 -20.76
CA TYR A 184 -2.25 -1.73 -19.95
C TYR A 184 -1.86 -2.01 -18.49
N PHE A 185 -1.88 -3.27 -18.05
CA PHE A 185 -1.47 -3.69 -16.71
C PHE A 185 -0.37 -4.74 -16.81
N ARG A 186 0.88 -4.27 -16.84
CA ARG A 186 2.06 -5.13 -17.04
C ARG A 186 2.53 -5.73 -15.72
N ILE A 187 2.82 -7.03 -15.73
CA ILE A 187 3.22 -7.77 -14.54
C ILE A 187 4.67 -8.28 -14.63
N THR A 188 5.48 -7.89 -13.65
CA THR A 188 6.77 -8.54 -13.35
C THR A 188 6.60 -9.52 -12.20
N VAL A 189 7.24 -10.68 -12.26
CA VAL A 189 7.23 -11.69 -11.20
C VAL A 189 8.63 -11.79 -10.62
N VAL A 190 8.73 -11.75 -9.29
CA VAL A 190 9.99 -11.87 -8.55
C VAL A 190 9.86 -12.89 -7.44
N ASP A 191 10.96 -13.59 -7.14
CA ASP A 191 11.07 -14.53 -6.02
C ASP A 191 11.38 -13.81 -4.71
N ASP A 192 10.52 -12.85 -4.35
CA ASP A 192 10.71 -11.99 -3.18
C ASP A 192 9.36 -11.46 -2.65
N VAL A 193 8.63 -12.31 -1.95
CA VAL A 193 7.33 -11.95 -1.35
C VAL A 193 7.49 -10.83 -0.33
N GLN A 194 8.53 -10.91 0.51
CA GLN A 194 8.69 -10.04 1.67
C GLN A 194 8.98 -8.60 1.23
N THR A 195 9.97 -8.40 0.36
CA THR A 195 10.33 -7.05 -0.09
C THR A 195 9.23 -6.41 -0.91
N VAL A 196 8.55 -7.16 -1.79
CA VAL A 196 7.43 -6.63 -2.58
C VAL A 196 6.32 -6.10 -1.65
N GLU A 197 5.92 -6.89 -0.65
CA GLU A 197 4.87 -6.49 0.29
C GLU A 197 5.26 -5.30 1.16
N MET A 198 6.50 -5.31 1.65
CA MET A 198 7.06 -4.22 2.43
C MET A 198 7.08 -2.92 1.65
N CYS A 199 7.46 -2.93 0.38
CA CYS A 199 7.44 -1.73 -0.44
C CYS A 199 6.03 -1.11 -0.50
N GLY A 200 5.01 -1.96 -0.63
CA GLY A 200 3.61 -1.55 -0.59
C GLY A 200 3.17 -0.93 0.74
N ALA A 201 3.68 -1.44 1.86
CA ALA A 201 3.37 -0.93 3.20
C ALA A 201 4.14 0.35 3.56
N LEU A 202 5.47 0.33 3.43
CA LEU A 202 6.39 1.37 3.91
C LEU A 202 6.23 2.69 3.17
N LYS A 203 5.85 2.66 1.88
CA LYS A 203 5.61 3.89 1.11
C LYS A 203 4.60 4.83 1.77
N THR A 204 3.67 4.28 2.55
CA THR A 204 2.60 5.04 3.21
C THR A 204 3.07 5.63 4.55
N ILE A 205 3.95 4.94 5.28
CA ILE A 205 4.53 5.42 6.55
C ILE A 205 5.42 6.63 6.32
N LEU A 206 6.22 6.58 5.26
CA LEU A 206 7.11 7.69 4.88
C LEU A 206 6.35 9.01 4.66
N PHE A 207 5.05 8.95 4.39
CA PHE A 207 4.19 10.10 4.10
C PHE A 207 3.63 10.79 5.37
N VAL A 208 3.64 10.11 6.52
CA VAL A 208 2.72 10.40 7.62
C VAL A 208 3.37 11.04 8.83
N ALA A 209 4.70 10.91 8.98
CA ALA A 209 5.43 11.56 10.05
C ALA A 209 5.28 13.12 10.05
N SER A 210 4.78 13.74 8.97
CA SER A 210 4.46 15.18 8.91
C SER A 210 3.13 15.55 9.54
N LEU A 211 2.21 14.58 9.63
CA LEU A 211 0.91 14.78 10.24
C LEU A 211 1.04 14.97 11.76
N ILE A 212 2.13 14.48 12.34
CA ILE A 212 2.43 14.55 13.78
C ILE A 212 3.23 15.82 14.11
N ALA A 213 4.05 16.34 13.20
CA ALA A 213 4.90 17.50 13.45
C ALA A 213 4.15 18.85 13.58
N ASP A 214 2.87 18.92 13.18
CA ASP A 214 2.03 20.12 13.31
C ASP A 214 0.85 19.95 14.29
N GLY A 215 0.78 18.82 15.01
CA GLY A 215 -0.01 18.73 16.26
C GLY A 215 0.64 19.50 17.42
N MET A 216 1.86 20.01 17.21
CA MET A 216 2.59 20.90 18.10
C MET A 216 2.66 22.26 17.41
N GLU A 217 2.20 23.33 18.05
CA GLU A 217 2.23 24.70 17.53
C GLU A 217 3.68 25.18 17.31
N MET A 218 4.33 24.76 16.22
CA MET A 218 5.73 25.06 15.95
C MET A 218 5.89 26.11 14.85
N ILE A 219 6.67 27.13 15.17
CA ILE A 219 6.98 28.28 14.31
C ILE A 219 7.89 27.83 13.15
N ALA A 220 7.78 28.48 11.98
CA ALA A 220 8.42 28.11 10.71
C ALA A 220 9.93 27.76 10.79
N ASN A 221 10.68 28.38 11.69
CA ASN A 221 12.11 28.11 11.90
C ASN A 221 12.39 26.72 12.47
N THR A 222 11.46 26.13 13.22
CA THR A 222 11.59 24.78 13.78
C THR A 222 11.23 23.71 12.75
N LYS A 223 10.32 24.02 11.81
CA LYS A 223 10.05 23.17 10.63
C LYS A 223 11.27 23.10 9.72
N ALA A 224 11.93 24.24 9.51
CA ALA A 224 13.24 24.29 8.87
C ALA A 224 14.32 23.55 9.68
N ALA A 225 14.24 23.50 11.02
CA ALA A 225 15.17 22.74 11.86
C ALA A 225 15.02 21.22 11.77
N ILE A 226 13.81 20.69 11.55
CA ILE A 226 13.58 19.25 11.30
C ILE A 226 14.08 18.88 9.89
N VAL A 227 13.83 19.74 8.89
CA VAL A 227 14.47 19.64 7.57
C VAL A 227 16.00 19.79 7.69
N ARG A 228 16.50 20.65 8.59
CA ARG A 228 17.93 20.84 8.91
C ARG A 228 18.54 19.60 9.57
N LEU A 229 17.80 18.88 10.42
CA LEU A 229 18.27 17.63 11.03
C LEU A 229 18.40 16.52 9.98
N GLY A 230 17.47 16.43 9.02
CA GLY A 230 17.65 15.63 7.80
C GLY A 230 18.81 16.14 6.94
N PHE A 231 19.05 17.45 6.92
CA PHE A 231 20.20 18.07 6.27
C PHE A 231 21.52 17.84 7.01
N ILE A 232 21.54 17.53 8.31
CA ILE A 232 22.78 17.21 9.06
C ILE A 232 23.31 15.83 8.63
N GLU A 233 22.41 14.89 8.31
CA GLU A 233 22.80 13.63 7.66
C GLU A 233 23.27 13.85 6.22
N ILE A 234 22.66 14.79 5.51
CA ILE A 234 23.17 15.25 4.21
C ILE A 234 24.56 15.87 4.38
N VAL A 235 24.80 16.73 5.38
CA VAL A 235 26.13 17.34 5.66
C VAL A 235 27.17 16.29 6.02
N HIS A 236 26.82 15.26 6.80
CA HIS A 236 27.73 14.12 7.04
C HIS A 236 28.04 13.34 5.76
N PHE A 237 27.05 13.16 4.88
CA PHE A 237 27.23 12.55 3.56
C PHE A 237 28.10 13.41 2.64
N THR A 238 27.89 14.74 2.60
CA THR A 238 28.72 15.65 1.80
C THR A 238 30.14 15.77 2.35
N GLN A 239 30.33 15.73 3.67
CA GLN A 239 31.67 15.73 4.29
C GLN A 239 32.43 14.42 4.05
N HIS A 240 31.71 13.29 3.93
CA HIS A 240 32.32 11.99 3.64
C HIS A 240 32.75 11.87 2.17
N PHE A 241 31.99 12.44 1.23
CA PHE A 241 32.26 12.32 -0.21
C PHE A 241 32.91 13.57 -0.86
N PHE A 242 32.91 14.75 -0.21
CA PHE A 242 33.46 16.01 -0.74
C PHE A 242 34.18 16.85 0.38
N PRO A 243 35.51 16.69 0.57
CA PRO A 243 36.19 17.11 1.80
C PRO A 243 36.51 18.59 2.12
N PRO A 244 36.23 19.65 1.32
CA PRO A 244 36.56 21.00 1.80
C PRO A 244 35.35 21.93 1.87
N LEU A 245 34.67 21.95 3.03
CA LEU A 245 33.87 23.09 3.47
C LEU A 245 33.79 23.09 5.01
N THR A 246 34.64 23.88 5.63
CA THR A 246 34.78 24.04 7.09
C THR A 246 33.83 25.10 7.63
N LEU A 247 32.95 24.74 8.58
CA LEU A 247 32.32 25.67 9.52
C LEU A 247 32.23 25.06 10.94
N PRO A 248 32.22 25.87 12.02
CA PRO A 248 32.54 25.42 13.38
C PRO A 248 31.37 24.69 14.09
N VAL A 249 31.72 23.58 14.77
CA VAL A 249 30.81 22.56 15.34
C VAL A 249 30.27 22.89 16.75
N TRP A 250 30.63 24.01 17.35
CA TRP A 250 30.43 24.21 18.80
C TRP A 250 29.03 24.73 19.24
N PHE A 251 28.04 24.85 18.35
CA PHE A 251 26.69 25.36 18.71
C PHE A 251 25.58 24.28 18.76
N VAL A 252 25.90 22.98 18.64
CA VAL A 252 24.90 21.91 18.50
C VAL A 252 24.62 21.16 19.82
N THR A 253 25.36 21.43 20.90
CA THR A 253 25.21 20.70 22.16
C THR A 253 24.39 21.47 23.18
N SER A 254 23.06 21.50 23.00
CA SER A 254 22.07 21.69 24.07
C SER A 254 20.69 21.67 23.41
N PHE A 255 20.03 20.52 23.30
CA PHE A 255 18.56 20.35 23.38
C PHE A 255 18.21 18.88 23.14
N ASP A 256 17.43 18.33 24.08
CA ASP A 256 16.96 16.96 24.19
C ASP A 256 16.10 16.57 22.97
N THR A 257 16.65 15.75 22.09
CA THR A 257 15.99 15.18 20.90
C THR A 257 15.46 13.78 21.23
N THR A 258 14.25 13.71 21.78
CA THR A 258 13.51 12.45 21.91
C THR A 258 12.47 12.39 20.80
N THR A 259 12.57 11.37 19.92
CA THR A 259 11.71 10.97 18.77
C THR A 259 12.36 11.14 17.38
N ARG A 260 13.03 10.09 16.87
CA ARG A 260 13.41 9.98 15.45
C ARG A 260 12.70 8.78 14.83
N VAL A 261 11.72 9.03 13.95
CA VAL A 261 11.18 8.03 13.02
C VAL A 261 11.11 8.66 11.64
N ASN A 262 11.72 7.99 10.67
CA ASN A 262 12.32 8.56 9.46
C ASN A 262 11.35 9.31 8.51
N ILE A 263 11.85 10.46 8.04
CA ILE A 263 11.16 11.73 7.74
C ILE A 263 10.95 11.96 6.22
N VAL A 264 10.96 10.89 5.42
CA VAL A 264 11.49 11.03 4.05
C VAL A 264 10.47 11.08 2.91
N ALA A 265 9.17 10.82 3.09
CA ALA A 265 8.16 11.23 2.07
C ALA A 265 7.38 12.48 2.48
N LEU A 266 7.73 13.09 3.62
CA LEU A 266 7.20 14.38 4.08
C LEU A 266 7.63 15.51 3.14
N GLY A 267 8.89 15.43 2.70
CA GLY A 267 9.47 16.46 1.86
C GLY A 267 8.63 16.69 0.62
N ALA A 268 8.12 15.68 -0.10
CA ALA A 268 7.53 15.89 -1.43
C ALA A 268 6.25 16.76 -1.42
N GLY A 269 5.32 16.48 -0.50
CA GLY A 269 4.08 17.27 -0.35
C GLY A 269 4.31 18.63 0.30
N PHE A 270 5.27 18.72 1.24
CA PHE A 270 5.70 20.01 1.79
C PHE A 270 6.47 20.84 0.78
N ILE A 271 7.25 20.22 -0.11
CA ILE A 271 7.99 20.90 -1.17
C ILE A 271 7.03 21.48 -2.20
N ASP A 272 5.94 20.78 -2.51
CA ASP A 272 4.87 21.32 -3.35
C ASP A 272 4.11 22.44 -2.63
N GLY A 273 3.72 22.24 -1.36
CA GLY A 273 3.03 23.26 -0.56
C GLY A 273 3.86 24.49 -0.20
N LEU A 274 5.18 24.33 0.03
CA LEU A 274 6.16 25.37 0.34
C LEU A 274 6.91 25.87 -0.90
N GLN A 275 6.59 25.34 -2.09
CA GLN A 275 7.20 25.72 -3.37
C GLN A 275 8.72 25.53 -3.47
N PHE A 276 9.29 24.51 -2.83
CA PHE A 276 10.73 24.20 -2.86
C PHE A 276 11.22 23.50 -4.16
N GLY A 277 10.32 23.24 -5.11
CA GLY A 277 10.65 22.76 -6.45
C GLY A 277 11.02 21.28 -6.59
N ASP A 278 11.04 20.78 -7.83
CA ASP A 278 11.14 19.34 -8.13
C ASP A 278 12.48 18.69 -7.75
N ASN A 279 13.58 19.45 -7.73
CA ASN A 279 14.90 18.93 -7.34
C ASN A 279 14.91 18.47 -5.87
N THR A 280 14.28 19.25 -4.99
CA THR A 280 14.15 18.90 -3.57
C THR A 280 13.27 17.66 -3.42
N LYS A 281 12.20 17.55 -4.24
CA LYS A 281 11.28 16.41 -4.22
C LYS A 281 11.99 15.12 -4.64
N ALA A 282 12.82 15.18 -5.67
CA ALA A 282 13.63 14.05 -6.12
C ALA A 282 14.64 13.58 -5.04
N ALA A 283 15.31 14.51 -4.36
CA ALA A 283 16.25 14.17 -3.28
C ALA A 283 15.55 13.45 -2.12
N VAL A 284 14.36 13.91 -1.77
CA VAL A 284 13.50 13.33 -0.75
C VAL A 284 13.03 11.93 -1.17
N ILE A 285 12.51 11.74 -2.39
CA ILE A 285 12.14 10.40 -2.88
C ILE A 285 13.33 9.44 -2.81
N ARG A 286 14.52 9.88 -3.25
CA ARG A 286 15.74 9.05 -3.20
C ARG A 286 16.08 8.62 -1.78
N LEU A 287 16.11 9.55 -0.83
CA LEU A 287 16.41 9.22 0.57
C LEU A 287 15.35 8.27 1.14
N GLY A 288 14.08 8.42 0.74
CA GLY A 288 12.98 7.61 1.25
C GLY A 288 13.09 6.17 0.77
N LEU A 289 13.51 5.98 -0.48
CA LEU A 289 13.85 4.67 -1.00
C LEU A 289 14.99 4.02 -0.19
N MET A 290 16.05 4.76 0.13
CA MET A 290 17.17 4.22 0.92
C MET A 290 16.76 3.81 2.33
N GLU A 291 15.86 4.56 2.97
CA GLU A 291 15.30 4.20 4.26
C GLU A 291 14.41 2.94 4.20
N MET A 292 13.65 2.77 3.11
CA MET A 292 12.88 1.53 2.90
C MET A 292 13.80 0.32 2.78
N VAL A 293 14.92 0.46 2.06
CA VAL A 293 15.93 -0.60 1.92
C VAL A 293 16.54 -0.93 3.28
N LYS A 294 17.02 0.09 4.02
CA LYS A 294 17.59 -0.11 5.37
C LYS A 294 16.60 -0.76 6.32
N PHE A 295 15.35 -0.30 6.35
CA PHE A 295 14.32 -0.89 7.21
C PHE A 295 14.04 -2.36 6.86
N ALA A 296 14.04 -2.70 5.57
CA ALA A 296 13.89 -4.09 5.14
C ALA A 296 15.07 -4.96 5.58
N ASP A 297 16.29 -4.50 5.33
CA ASP A 297 17.51 -5.22 5.72
C ASP A 297 17.60 -5.43 7.25
N ASP A 298 17.12 -4.46 8.04
CA ASP A 298 17.15 -4.52 9.50
C ASP A 298 16.07 -5.46 10.09
N ASN A 299 14.91 -5.60 9.44
CA ASN A 299 13.75 -6.32 10.01
C ASN A 299 13.50 -7.68 9.34
N PHE A 300 14.04 -7.92 8.15
CA PHE A 300 13.77 -9.11 7.35
C PHE A 300 15.06 -9.69 6.79
N LYS A 301 15.12 -11.02 6.72
CA LYS A 301 16.27 -11.72 6.14
C LYS A 301 16.04 -11.86 4.64
N ASN A 302 17.05 -11.52 3.83
CA ASN A 302 17.06 -11.67 2.36
C ASN A 302 16.22 -10.66 1.57
N SER A 303 16.22 -9.38 1.96
CA SER A 303 15.73 -8.31 1.07
C SER A 303 16.66 -8.14 -0.13
N HIS A 304 16.08 -8.13 -1.34
CA HIS A 304 16.83 -7.92 -2.58
C HIS A 304 16.69 -6.47 -3.04
N ILE A 305 17.83 -5.78 -3.21
CA ILE A 305 17.84 -4.37 -3.64
C ILE A 305 17.20 -4.19 -5.02
N GLU A 306 17.32 -5.20 -5.89
CA GLU A 306 16.70 -5.23 -7.21
C GLU A 306 15.17 -5.12 -7.14
N THR A 307 14.55 -5.73 -6.12
CA THR A 307 13.10 -5.65 -5.90
C THR A 307 12.64 -4.23 -5.59
N PHE A 308 13.48 -3.38 -5.00
CA PHE A 308 13.16 -1.97 -4.76
C PHE A 308 13.19 -1.12 -6.04
N LEU A 309 13.84 -1.61 -7.10
CA LEU A 309 13.87 -0.96 -8.41
C LEU A 309 12.67 -1.35 -9.29
N GLU A 310 11.95 -2.40 -8.91
CA GLU A 310 10.70 -2.80 -9.55
C GLU A 310 9.54 -1.84 -9.25
N SER A 311 8.39 -2.02 -9.94
CA SER A 311 7.22 -1.17 -9.78
C SER A 311 6.73 -1.07 -8.33
N CYS A 312 6.83 -2.15 -7.55
CA CYS A 312 6.44 -2.16 -6.14
C CYS A 312 7.23 -1.17 -5.27
N GLY A 313 8.50 -0.90 -5.61
CA GLY A 313 9.40 -0.03 -4.85
C GLY A 313 9.38 1.41 -5.37
N VAL A 314 10.38 1.76 -6.18
CA VAL A 314 10.62 3.15 -6.62
C VAL A 314 9.43 3.74 -7.39
N ALA A 315 8.76 2.98 -8.26
CA ALA A 315 7.65 3.51 -9.03
C ALA A 315 6.44 3.82 -8.14
N ASP A 316 6.01 2.88 -7.28
CA ASP A 316 4.90 3.10 -6.36
C ASP A 316 5.22 4.22 -5.34
N LEU A 317 6.49 4.35 -4.92
CA LEU A 317 6.95 5.47 -4.09
C LEU A 317 6.80 6.81 -4.82
N VAL A 318 7.36 6.94 -6.02
CA VAL A 318 7.26 8.15 -6.85
C VAL A 318 5.79 8.49 -7.09
N THR A 319 4.98 7.55 -7.58
CA THR A 319 3.55 7.76 -7.83
C THR A 319 2.83 8.22 -6.56
N THR A 320 3.14 7.63 -5.39
CA THR A 320 2.55 8.06 -4.12
C THR A 320 2.92 9.49 -3.74
N CYS A 321 4.15 9.93 -4.05
CA CYS A 321 4.61 11.30 -3.79
C CYS A 321 3.96 12.32 -4.75
N TYR A 322 3.72 11.95 -6.00
CA TYR A 322 3.16 12.87 -7.01
C TYR A 322 1.63 12.88 -7.06
N CYS A 323 0.97 11.80 -6.62
CA CYS A 323 -0.49 11.68 -6.70
C CYS A 323 -1.09 10.72 -5.66
N GLY A 324 -2.41 10.77 -5.53
CA GLY A 324 -3.18 9.91 -4.62
C GLY A 324 -3.82 10.65 -3.44
N ARG A 325 -4.60 9.90 -2.65
CA ARG A 325 -5.40 10.43 -1.54
C ARG A 325 -4.53 11.02 -0.43
N ASN A 326 -3.42 10.34 -0.14
CA ASN A 326 -2.42 10.79 0.82
C ASN A 326 -1.93 12.20 0.46
N LYS A 327 -1.35 12.40 -0.73
CA LYS A 327 -0.88 13.71 -1.21
C LYS A 327 -1.92 14.82 -1.06
N ARG A 328 -3.14 14.60 -1.60
CA ARG A 328 -4.21 15.61 -1.59
C ARG A 328 -4.58 16.05 -0.17
N ILE A 329 -4.61 15.11 0.78
CA ILE A 329 -4.91 15.42 2.18
C ILE A 329 -3.75 16.20 2.82
N ALA A 330 -2.49 15.85 2.55
CA ALA A 330 -1.37 16.63 3.10
C ALA A 330 -1.30 18.04 2.52
N GLU A 331 -1.52 18.21 1.21
CA GLU A 331 -1.60 19.55 0.59
C GLU A 331 -2.72 20.37 1.21
N ALA A 332 -3.91 19.78 1.36
CA ALA A 332 -5.04 20.45 2.01
C ALA A 332 -4.76 20.76 3.48
N PHE A 333 -4.08 19.86 4.21
CA PHE A 333 -3.70 20.05 5.61
C PHE A 333 -2.78 21.26 5.79
N VAL A 334 -1.72 21.36 4.98
CA VAL A 334 -0.77 22.48 5.01
C VAL A 334 -1.46 23.81 4.70
N ASN A 335 -2.41 23.82 3.77
CA ASN A 335 -3.05 25.05 3.30
C ASN A 335 -4.28 25.49 4.11
N SER A 336 -4.93 24.57 4.85
CA SER A 336 -6.23 24.85 5.47
C SER A 336 -6.22 24.99 6.99
N GLY A 337 -5.18 24.50 7.67
CA GLY A 337 -5.13 24.45 9.14
C GLY A 337 -6.17 23.51 9.78
N LYS A 338 -6.90 22.72 8.97
CA LYS A 338 -7.87 21.72 9.45
C LYS A 338 -7.17 20.45 9.91
N THR A 339 -7.81 19.71 10.81
CA THR A 339 -7.33 18.38 11.22
C THR A 339 -7.50 17.35 10.10
N ILE A 340 -6.67 16.31 10.10
CA ILE A 340 -6.76 15.20 9.13
C ILE A 340 -8.12 14.51 9.17
N LYS A 341 -8.72 14.40 10.36
CA LYS A 341 -10.05 13.78 10.52
C LYS A 341 -11.14 14.59 9.83
N GLN A 342 -11.05 15.92 9.86
CA GLN A 342 -11.94 16.80 9.12
C GLN A 342 -11.71 16.65 7.61
N LEU A 343 -10.46 16.70 7.17
CA LEU A 343 -10.12 16.56 5.74
C LEU A 343 -10.48 15.18 5.17
N GLU A 344 -10.30 14.10 5.93
CA GLU A 344 -10.75 12.76 5.55
C GLU A 344 -12.26 12.73 5.33
N THR A 345 -13.03 13.35 6.22
CA THR A 345 -14.49 13.41 6.12
C THR A 345 -14.94 14.26 4.93
N GLU A 346 -14.28 15.40 4.71
CA GLU A 346 -14.63 16.36 3.66
C GLU A 346 -14.21 15.91 2.26
N MET A 347 -13.06 15.22 2.12
CA MET A 347 -12.42 14.99 0.81
C MET A 347 -12.44 13.54 0.34
N LEU A 348 -12.63 12.56 1.25
CA LEU A 348 -12.47 11.14 0.89
C LEU A 348 -13.78 10.36 0.74
N ASN A 349 -14.95 11.00 0.90
CA ASN A 349 -16.27 10.40 0.64
C ASN A 349 -16.46 9.01 1.30
N GLY A 350 -16.03 8.88 2.55
CA GLY A 350 -16.10 7.61 3.31
C GLY A 350 -14.92 6.66 3.11
N GLN A 351 -13.96 6.96 2.22
CA GLN A 351 -12.71 6.21 2.12
C GLN A 351 -11.75 6.60 3.24
N LYS A 352 -10.96 5.63 3.70
CA LYS A 352 -10.00 5.82 4.79
C LYS A 352 -8.58 6.12 4.31
N LEU A 353 -7.90 7.00 5.03
CA LEU A 353 -6.48 7.24 4.89
C LEU A 353 -5.69 6.15 5.61
N GLN A 354 -4.83 5.44 4.88
CA GLN A 354 -4.05 4.34 5.47
C GLN A 354 -2.74 4.80 6.10
N GLY A 355 -2.29 6.01 5.79
CA GLY A 355 -1.04 6.52 6.32
C GLY A 355 -0.99 6.67 7.84
N PRO A 356 -1.85 7.52 8.46
CA PRO A 356 -1.83 7.76 9.91
C PRO A 356 -1.80 6.48 10.75
N PRO A 357 -2.69 5.49 10.50
CA PRO A 357 -2.67 4.24 11.25
C PRO A 357 -1.34 3.47 11.09
N THR A 358 -0.85 3.31 9.86
CA THR A 358 0.36 2.51 9.61
C THR A 358 1.62 3.16 10.19
N ALA A 359 1.72 4.50 10.23
CA ALA A 359 2.85 5.14 10.89
C ALA A 359 2.81 5.01 12.42
N ALA A 360 1.62 5.08 13.03
CA ALA A 360 1.46 4.83 14.47
C ALA A 360 1.85 3.40 14.85
N GLU A 361 1.50 2.45 13.99
CA GLU A 361 1.89 1.05 14.08
C GLU A 361 3.42 0.86 14.01
N VAL A 362 4.10 1.43 13.00
CA VAL A 362 5.56 1.36 12.88
C VAL A 362 6.28 2.08 14.02
N TYR A 363 5.77 3.22 14.48
CA TYR A 363 6.34 3.91 15.64
C TYR A 363 6.34 3.01 16.89
N THR A 364 5.26 2.26 17.09
CA THR A 364 5.14 1.32 18.21
C THR A 364 6.20 0.21 18.12
N ILE A 365 6.47 -0.28 16.91
CA ILE A 365 7.52 -1.29 16.67
C ILE A 365 8.91 -0.74 16.90
N LEU A 366 9.22 0.45 16.38
CA LEU A 366 10.53 1.08 16.57
C LEU A 366 10.82 1.28 18.07
N LYS A 367 9.80 1.71 18.83
CA LYS A 367 9.87 1.85 20.28
C LYS A 367 10.05 0.50 21.01
N GLN A 368 9.40 -0.57 20.54
CA GLN A 368 9.55 -1.92 21.11
C GLN A 368 10.96 -2.48 20.86
N ASN A 369 11.52 -2.25 19.68
CA ASN A 369 12.82 -2.75 19.26
C ASN A 369 14.00 -1.89 19.76
N LYS A 370 13.75 -0.81 20.52
CA LYS A 370 14.76 0.20 20.92
C LYS A 370 15.51 0.80 19.72
N MET A 371 14.81 0.89 18.59
CA MET A 371 15.33 1.38 17.32
C MET A 371 14.88 2.81 17.01
N GLU A 372 14.20 3.48 17.94
CA GLU A 372 13.81 4.90 17.79
C GLU A 372 14.99 5.88 17.70
N ASN A 373 16.23 5.38 17.89
CA ASN A 373 17.47 6.17 17.90
C ASN A 373 18.51 5.71 16.84
N LYS A 374 18.21 4.70 16.00
CA LYS A 374 19.09 4.15 14.94
C LYS A 374 18.62 4.60 13.56
#